data_AF-A0A7C8PEI8-F1
#
_entry.id   AF-A0A7C8PEI8-F1
#
_cell.length_a   1.000
_cell.length_b   1.000
_cell.length_c   1.000
_cell.angle_alpha   90.00
_cell.angle_beta   90.00
_cell.angle_gamma   90.00
#
_symmetry.space_group_name_H-M   'P 1'
#
loop_
_entity.id
_entity.type
_entity.pdbx_description
1 polymer ?
#
loop_
_entity_poly.entity_id
_entity_poly.type
_entity_poly.pdbx_seq_one_letter_code
_entity_poly.pdbx_strand_id
1 'polypeptide(L)'
;MSLKAVQTLTGRIILGILRLLQLVLACAVIGLYGKYLARAGDADEHADARWIWAVVVGGLSSVTAILYSLPFWPLRFFFIWDIVLFICWLTVFAIFASLYMHEDPEGNHDIEQMRDAMWLDLVNWLLWLVSSVVGGWYFWKYRNERTSLSGRARENTKFGV
;
A
#
# COMPACT_ATOMS: atom_id res chain seq x y z
N MET A 1 28.52 3.33 -16.23
CA MET A 1 27.46 3.60 -15.23
C MET A 1 27.96 3.12 -13.87
N SER A 2 27.97 3.95 -12.82
CA SER A 2 28.47 3.56 -11.49
C SER A 2 27.62 2.45 -10.86
N LEU A 3 28.23 1.48 -10.17
CA LEU A 3 27.53 0.38 -9.48
C LEU A 3 26.39 0.90 -8.56
N LYS A 4 26.61 2.05 -7.91
CA LYS A 4 25.61 2.70 -7.06
C LYS A 4 24.39 3.19 -7.85
N ALA A 5 24.60 3.68 -9.08
CA ALA A 5 23.51 4.12 -9.95
C ALA A 5 22.65 2.94 -10.41
N VAL A 6 23.27 1.79 -10.73
CA VAL A 6 22.56 0.55 -11.08
C VAL A 6 21.73 0.05 -9.91
N GLN A 7 22.32 -0.05 -8.70
CA GLN A 7 21.59 -0.49 -7.50
C GLN A 7 20.39 0.41 -7.15
N THR A 8 20.56 1.73 -7.31
CA THR A 8 19.47 2.69 -7.05
C THR A 8 18.37 2.59 -8.10
N LEU A 9 18.73 2.36 -9.36
CA LEU A 9 17.78 2.17 -10.45
C LEU A 9 16.99 0.86 -10.28
N THR A 10 17.67 -0.25 -9.96
CA THR A 10 17.01 -1.54 -9.69
C THR A 10 16.00 -1.42 -8.56
N GLY A 11 16.36 -0.75 -7.45
CA GLY A 11 15.42 -0.51 -6.35
C GLY A 11 14.19 0.28 -6.77
N ARG A 12 14.35 1.29 -7.62
CA ARG A 12 13.23 2.07 -8.17
C ARG A 12 12.31 1.25 -9.06
N ILE A 13 12.86 0.38 -9.92
CA ILE A 13 12.08 -0.48 -10.80
C ILE A 13 11.25 -1.49 -9.99
N ILE A 14 11.87 -2.15 -9.01
CA ILE A 14 11.18 -3.12 -8.14
C ILE A 14 10.01 -2.45 -7.40
N LEU A 15 10.25 -1.26 -6.83
CA LEU A 15 9.20 -0.50 -6.17
C LEU A 15 8.11 -0.06 -7.15
N GLY A 16 8.46 0.33 -8.37
CA GLY A 16 7.50 0.66 -9.42
C GLY A 16 6.58 -0.53 -9.78
N ILE A 17 7.15 -1.73 -9.93
CA ILE A 17 6.38 -2.96 -10.17
C ILE A 17 5.47 -3.27 -8.98
N LEU A 18 5.98 -3.14 -7.75
CA LEU A 18 5.18 -3.34 -6.54
C LEU A 18 3.97 -2.39 -6.51
N ARG A 19 4.17 -1.09 -6.84
CA ARG A 19 3.08 -0.10 -6.92
C ARG A 19 2.07 -0.45 -8.01
N LEU A 20 2.53 -0.91 -9.16
CA LEU A 20 1.64 -1.33 -10.25
C LEU A 20 0.76 -2.52 -9.83
N LEU A 21 1.32 -3.52 -9.16
CA LEU A 21 0.55 -4.66 -8.65
C LEU A 21 -0.48 -4.21 -7.60
N GLN A 22 -0.07 -3.36 -6.65
CA GLN A 22 -0.98 -2.78 -5.65
C GLN A 22 -2.13 -1.99 -6.30
N LEU A 23 -1.83 -1.23 -7.36
CA LEU A 23 -2.82 -0.47 -8.11
C LEU A 23 -3.82 -1.39 -8.82
N VAL A 24 -3.34 -2.42 -9.53
CA VAL A 24 -4.22 -3.34 -10.27
C VAL A 24 -5.15 -4.08 -9.30
N LEU A 25 -4.62 -4.57 -8.17
CA LEU A 25 -5.44 -5.24 -7.16
C LEU A 25 -6.45 -4.29 -6.51
N ALA A 26 -6.04 -3.06 -6.17
CA ALA A 26 -6.95 -2.05 -5.63
C ALA A 26 -8.08 -1.71 -6.63
N CYS A 27 -7.77 -1.55 -7.91
CA CYS A 27 -8.78 -1.33 -8.95
C CYS A 27 -9.71 -2.54 -9.12
N ALA A 28 -9.19 -3.77 -9.06
CA ALA A 28 -10.02 -4.98 -9.10
C ALA A 28 -11.02 -5.01 -7.94
N VAL A 29 -10.56 -4.70 -6.72
CA VAL A 29 -11.38 -4.61 -5.50
C VAL A 29 -12.44 -3.52 -5.61
N ILE A 30 -12.09 -2.33 -6.11
CA ILE A 30 -13.06 -1.26 -6.38
C ILE A 30 -14.14 -1.73 -7.36
N GLY A 31 -13.76 -2.41 -8.45
CA GLY A 31 -14.72 -2.94 -9.43
C GLY A 31 -15.63 -4.03 -8.85
N LEU A 32 -15.04 -4.96 -8.09
CA LEU A 32 -15.77 -6.08 -7.49
C LEU A 32 -16.74 -5.64 -6.40
N TYR A 33 -16.38 -4.69 -5.55
CA TYR A 33 -17.27 -4.23 -4.47
C TYR A 33 -18.13 -3.03 -4.87
N GLY A 34 -17.64 -2.18 -5.77
CA GLY A 34 -18.38 -1.02 -6.28
C GLY A 34 -19.64 -1.39 -7.04
N LYS A 35 -19.67 -2.54 -7.73
CA LYS A 35 -20.90 -3.02 -8.39
C LYS A 35 -22.02 -3.37 -7.40
N TYR A 36 -21.70 -3.86 -6.19
CA TYR A 36 -22.71 -4.13 -5.16
C TYR A 36 -23.24 -2.84 -4.57
N LEU A 37 -22.37 -1.83 -4.43
CA LEU A 37 -22.77 -0.50 -4.01
C LEU A 37 -23.69 0.18 -5.03
N ALA A 38 -23.37 0.07 -6.33
CA ALA A 38 -24.21 0.59 -7.41
C ALA A 38 -25.58 -0.10 -7.43
N ARG A 39 -25.61 -1.44 -7.30
CA ARG A 39 -26.85 -2.22 -7.26
C ARG A 39 -27.74 -1.85 -6.06
N ALA A 40 -27.14 -1.59 -4.89
CA ALA A 40 -27.88 -1.13 -3.72
C ALA A 40 -28.49 0.26 -3.95
N GLY A 41 -27.74 1.18 -4.56
CA GLY A 41 -28.24 2.50 -4.94
C GLY A 41 -29.39 2.46 -5.94
N ASP A 42 -29.32 1.57 -6.94
CA ASP A 42 -30.39 1.39 -7.94
C ASP A 42 -31.66 0.77 -7.33
N ALA A 43 -31.53 0.01 -6.24
CA ALA A 43 -32.63 -0.62 -5.52
C ALA A 43 -33.26 0.28 -4.43
N ASP A 44 -32.76 1.51 -4.25
CA ASP A 44 -33.10 2.41 -3.12
C ASP A 44 -32.88 1.74 -1.74
N GLU A 45 -31.93 0.81 -1.68
CA GLU A 45 -31.53 0.12 -0.46
C GLU A 45 -30.31 0.77 0.19
N HIS A 46 -30.20 0.66 1.51
CA HIS A 46 -29.04 1.19 2.22
C HIS A 46 -27.79 0.40 1.86
N ALA A 47 -26.82 1.11 1.30
CA ALA A 47 -25.49 0.59 1.03
C ALA A 47 -24.82 0.05 2.30
N ASP A 48 -24.43 -1.22 2.27
CA ASP A 48 -23.74 -1.82 3.41
C ASP A 48 -22.32 -1.23 3.57
N ALA A 49 -22.05 -0.79 4.80
CA ALA A 49 -20.81 -0.08 5.16
C ALA A 49 -19.54 -0.89 4.86
N ARG A 50 -19.62 -2.22 4.81
CA ARG A 50 -18.49 -3.11 4.49
C ARG A 50 -17.99 -2.88 3.06
N TRP A 51 -18.89 -2.75 2.09
CA TRP A 51 -18.53 -2.48 0.69
C TRP A 51 -17.99 -1.06 0.52
N ILE A 52 -18.60 -0.08 1.20
CA ILE A 52 -18.13 1.31 1.18
C ILE A 52 -16.70 1.40 1.70
N TRP A 53 -16.41 0.74 2.82
CA TRP A 53 -15.06 0.70 3.39
C TRP A 53 -14.05 0.12 2.40
N ALA A 54 -14.36 -1.00 1.76
CA ALA A 54 -13.49 -1.63 0.77
C ALA A 54 -13.19 -0.72 -0.44
N VAL A 55 -14.22 -0.03 -0.96
CA VAL A 55 -14.06 0.92 -2.09
C VAL A 55 -13.24 2.14 -1.69
N VAL A 56 -13.44 2.68 -0.48
CA VAL A 56 -12.66 3.83 0.02
C VAL A 56 -11.19 3.45 0.20
N VAL A 57 -10.91 2.32 0.84
CA VAL A 57 -9.54 1.82 1.02
C VAL A 57 -8.88 1.53 -0.33
N GLY A 58 -9.60 0.89 -1.26
CA GLY A 58 -9.17 0.70 -2.64
C GLY A 58 -8.83 2.03 -3.32
N GLY A 59 -9.69 3.03 -3.21
CA GLY A 59 -9.46 4.35 -3.81
C GLY A 59 -8.21 5.05 -3.25
N LEU A 60 -8.05 5.06 -1.93
CA LEU A 60 -6.86 5.60 -1.27
C LEU A 60 -5.58 4.88 -1.72
N SER A 61 -5.63 3.55 -1.84
CA SER A 61 -4.53 2.75 -2.33
C SER A 61 -4.20 3.02 -3.80
N SER A 62 -5.20 3.17 -4.67
CA SER A 62 -5.00 3.49 -6.07
C SER A 62 -4.34 4.86 -6.26
N VAL A 63 -4.84 5.89 -5.56
CA VAL A 63 -4.24 7.23 -5.57
C VAL A 63 -2.80 7.17 -5.05
N THR A 64 -2.57 6.47 -3.94
CA THR A 64 -1.23 6.31 -3.36
C THR A 64 -0.27 5.62 -4.31
N ALA A 65 -0.70 4.53 -4.95
CA ALA A 65 0.13 3.77 -5.89
C ALA A 65 0.53 4.62 -7.09
N ILE A 66 -0.39 5.42 -7.64
CA ILE A 66 -0.10 6.36 -8.73
C ILE A 66 0.87 7.43 -8.26
N LEU A 67 0.60 8.11 -7.15
CA LEU A 67 1.45 9.21 -6.66
C LEU A 67 2.87 8.73 -6.36
N TYR A 68 3.01 7.55 -5.75
CA TYR A 68 4.31 7.00 -5.37
C TYR A 68 5.06 6.37 -6.53
N SER A 69 4.40 6.12 -7.66
CA SER A 69 5.06 5.72 -8.91
C SER A 69 5.80 6.89 -9.58
N LEU A 70 5.44 8.14 -9.26
CA LEU A 70 6.03 9.34 -9.84
C LEU A 70 7.39 9.66 -9.22
N PRO A 71 8.36 10.19 -10.01
CA PRO A 71 9.73 10.42 -9.55
C PRO A 71 9.89 11.62 -8.60
N PHE A 72 8.81 12.34 -8.29
CA PHE A 72 8.87 13.62 -7.58
C PHE A 72 8.98 13.48 -6.06
N TRP A 73 8.59 12.34 -5.48
CA TRP A 73 8.49 12.22 -4.03
C TRP A 73 9.63 11.44 -3.37
N PRO A 74 10.13 11.90 -2.21
CA PRO A 74 11.21 11.24 -1.49
C PRO A 74 10.72 9.98 -0.76
N LEU A 75 11.31 8.83 -1.09
CA LEU A 75 10.98 7.49 -0.58
C LEU A 75 10.89 7.35 0.96
N ARG A 76 11.52 8.26 1.70
CA ARG A 76 11.75 8.16 3.15
C ARG A 76 10.53 8.44 4.04
N PHE A 77 9.51 9.14 3.55
CA PHE A 77 8.32 9.49 4.35
C PHE A 77 7.13 8.54 4.12
N PHE A 78 7.30 7.58 3.23
CA PHE A 78 6.19 6.78 2.72
C PHE A 78 5.84 5.57 3.57
N PHE A 79 6.79 5.04 4.32
CA PHE A 79 6.58 3.79 5.05
C PHE A 79 5.48 3.93 6.12
N ILE A 80 5.30 5.11 6.73
CA ILE A 80 4.23 5.33 7.72
C ILE A 80 2.86 5.26 7.04
N TRP A 81 2.72 5.89 5.88
CA TRP A 81 1.47 5.84 5.12
C TRP A 81 1.19 4.45 4.56
N ASP A 82 2.22 3.73 4.11
CA ASP A 82 2.09 2.33 3.70
C ASP A 82 1.61 1.45 4.87
N ILE A 83 2.05 1.73 6.12
CA ILE A 83 1.56 1.03 7.32
C ILE A 83 0.08 1.32 7.57
N VAL A 84 -0.36 2.56 7.38
CA VAL A 84 -1.79 2.92 7.51
C VAL A 84 -2.62 2.12 6.50
N LEU A 85 -2.19 2.09 5.24
CA LEU A 85 -2.88 1.31 4.20
C LEU A 85 -2.83 -0.19 4.48
N PHE A 86 -1.71 -0.72 4.99
CA PHE A 86 -1.61 -2.09 5.46
C PHE A 86 -2.66 -2.41 6.54
N ILE A 87 -2.84 -1.55 7.54
CA ILE A 87 -3.87 -1.74 8.58
C ILE A 87 -5.27 -1.68 7.97
N CYS A 88 -5.53 -0.73 7.07
CA CYS A 88 -6.82 -0.63 6.39
C CYS A 88 -7.15 -1.90 5.58
N TRP A 89 -6.19 -2.42 4.81
CA TRP A 89 -6.34 -3.67 4.07
C TRP A 89 -6.48 -4.89 4.95
N LEU A 90 -5.82 -4.92 6.12
CA LEU A 90 -6.06 -5.96 7.12
C LEU A 90 -7.52 -5.96 7.57
N THR A 91 -8.10 -4.79 7.80
CA THR A 91 -9.51 -4.67 8.17
C THR A 91 -10.44 -5.13 7.05
N VAL A 92 -10.16 -4.73 5.80
CA VAL A 92 -10.94 -5.19 4.63
C VAL A 92 -10.91 -6.72 4.54
N PHE A 93 -9.70 -7.31 4.54
CA PHE A 93 -9.51 -8.75 4.49
C PHE A 93 -10.20 -9.44 5.68
N ALA A 94 -10.05 -8.94 6.90
CA ALA A 94 -10.65 -9.55 8.10
C ALA A 94 -12.18 -9.57 8.04
N ILE A 95 -12.81 -8.50 7.55
CA ILE A 95 -14.26 -8.44 7.35
C ILE A 95 -14.68 -9.53 6.37
N PHE A 96 -14.09 -9.59 5.18
CA PHE A 96 -14.50 -10.55 4.15
C PHE A 96 -14.10 -11.99 4.46
N ALA A 97 -12.98 -12.20 5.14
CA ALA A 97 -12.59 -13.51 5.65
C ALA A 97 -13.60 -14.06 6.65
N SER A 98 -14.14 -13.22 7.54
CA SER A 98 -15.16 -13.66 8.49
C SER A 98 -16.48 -14.09 7.82
N LEU A 99 -16.75 -13.59 6.61
CA LEU A 99 -17.99 -13.85 5.87
C LEU A 99 -17.86 -15.02 4.89
N TYR A 100 -16.71 -15.16 4.21
CA TYR A 100 -16.60 -16.03 3.04
C TYR A 100 -15.59 -17.16 3.19
N MET A 101 -14.77 -17.17 4.26
CA MET A 101 -13.73 -18.20 4.42
C MET A 101 -14.29 -19.60 4.64
N HIS A 102 -15.41 -19.71 5.37
CA HIS A 102 -16.03 -20.99 5.73
C HIS A 102 -17.43 -21.17 5.12
N GLU A 103 -17.88 -20.23 4.29
CA GLU A 103 -19.18 -20.30 3.64
C GLU A 103 -19.13 -21.32 2.50
N ASP A 104 -20.05 -22.29 2.51
CA ASP A 104 -20.20 -23.25 1.41
C ASP A 104 -20.96 -22.56 0.27
N PRO A 105 -20.39 -22.46 -0.94
CA PRO A 105 -21.05 -21.72 -2.01
C PRO A 105 -22.38 -22.33 -2.47
N GLU A 106 -22.72 -23.59 -2.17
CA GLU A 106 -23.96 -24.27 -2.61
C GLU A 106 -24.32 -24.06 -4.10
N GLY A 107 -23.32 -23.82 -4.97
CA GLY A 107 -23.49 -23.51 -6.40
C GLY A 107 -23.79 -22.04 -6.74
N ASN A 108 -23.83 -21.16 -5.74
CA ASN A 108 -24.00 -19.72 -5.90
C ASN A 108 -22.68 -19.05 -6.32
N HIS A 109 -22.64 -18.65 -7.60
CA HIS A 109 -21.47 -17.99 -8.20
C HIS A 109 -21.11 -16.65 -7.52
N ASP A 110 -22.06 -15.96 -6.88
CA ASP A 110 -21.76 -14.69 -6.19
C ASP A 110 -20.90 -14.95 -4.94
N ILE A 111 -21.13 -16.05 -4.23
CA ILE A 111 -20.35 -16.43 -3.03
C ILE A 111 -18.93 -16.86 -3.44
N GLU A 112 -18.80 -17.63 -4.53
CA GLU A 112 -17.48 -18.03 -5.05
C GLU A 112 -16.65 -16.82 -5.46
N GLN A 113 -17.25 -15.87 -6.18
CA GLN A 113 -16.57 -14.65 -6.59
C GLN A 113 -16.15 -13.79 -5.39
N MET A 114 -16.96 -13.76 -4.34
CA MET A 114 -16.63 -13.05 -3.10
C MET A 114 -15.47 -13.68 -2.34
N ARG A 115 -15.42 -15.02 -2.33
CA ARG A 115 -14.29 -15.77 -1.77
C ARG A 115 -13.01 -15.49 -2.56
N ASP A 116 -13.08 -15.38 -3.88
CA ASP A 116 -11.93 -15.00 -4.70
C ASP A 116 -11.49 -13.55 -4.44
N ALA A 117 -12.45 -12.62 -4.31
CA ALA A 117 -12.17 -11.23 -3.96
C ALA A 117 -11.45 -11.10 -2.60
N MET A 118 -11.88 -11.87 -1.60
CA MET A 118 -11.22 -11.96 -0.29
C MET A 118 -9.75 -12.38 -0.42
N TRP A 119 -9.41 -13.32 -1.30
CA TRP A 119 -8.02 -13.68 -1.55
C TRP A 119 -7.22 -12.55 -2.22
N LEU A 120 -7.85 -11.75 -3.09
CA LEU A 120 -7.22 -10.54 -3.66
C LEU A 120 -6.92 -9.51 -2.57
N ASP A 121 -7.84 -9.33 -1.61
CA ASP A 121 -7.62 -8.45 -0.45
C ASP A 121 -6.41 -8.91 0.38
N LEU A 122 -6.28 -10.22 0.63
CA LEU A 122 -5.14 -10.80 1.32
C LEU A 122 -3.82 -10.51 0.59
N VAL A 123 -3.79 -10.73 -0.73
CA VAL A 123 -2.58 -10.47 -1.52
C VAL A 123 -2.22 -9.00 -1.46
N ASN A 124 -3.19 -8.10 -1.64
CA ASN A 124 -2.92 -6.67 -1.62
C ASN A 124 -2.46 -6.20 -0.24
N TRP A 125 -3.08 -6.71 0.82
CA TRP A 125 -2.64 -6.52 2.20
C TRP A 125 -1.16 -6.87 2.41
N LEU A 126 -0.74 -8.05 1.94
CA LEU A 126 0.67 -8.48 2.04
C LEU A 126 1.60 -7.60 1.21
N LEU A 127 1.18 -7.11 0.04
CA LEU A 127 2.00 -6.18 -0.74
C LEU A 127 2.23 -4.86 0.00
N TRP A 128 1.20 -4.31 0.67
CA TRP A 128 1.35 -3.12 1.52
C TRP A 128 2.27 -3.36 2.72
N LEU A 129 2.25 -4.56 3.31
CA LEU A 129 3.21 -4.95 4.34
C LEU A 129 4.66 -4.96 3.81
N VAL A 130 4.89 -5.61 2.67
CA VAL A 130 6.23 -5.66 2.04
C VAL A 130 6.72 -4.25 1.74
N SER A 131 5.86 -3.39 1.18
CA SER A 131 6.20 -2.00 0.90
C SER A 131 6.58 -1.23 2.17
N SER A 132 5.82 -1.43 3.25
CA SER A 132 6.08 -0.82 4.56
C SER A 132 7.44 -1.24 5.14
N VAL A 133 7.74 -2.54 5.10
CA VAL A 133 9.00 -3.10 5.61
C VAL A 133 10.19 -2.59 4.80
N VAL A 134 10.09 -2.62 3.47
CA VAL A 134 11.14 -2.12 2.58
C VAL A 134 11.37 -0.62 2.83
N GLY A 135 10.30 0.19 2.86
CA GLY A 135 10.39 1.63 3.14
C GLY A 135 11.01 1.93 4.51
N GLY A 136 10.63 1.18 5.54
CA GLY A 136 11.19 1.30 6.89
C GLY A 136 12.68 0.94 6.94
N TRP A 137 13.08 -0.13 6.24
CA TRP A 137 14.48 -0.52 6.13
C TRP A 137 15.32 0.54 5.41
N TYR A 138 14.81 1.10 4.30
CA TYR A 138 15.45 2.24 3.61
C TYR A 138 15.59 3.44 4.56
N PHE A 139 14.53 3.83 5.26
CA PHE A 139 14.59 4.93 6.22
C PHE A 139 15.65 4.71 7.30
N TRP A 140 15.71 3.51 7.89
CA TRP A 140 16.70 3.17 8.91
C TRP A 140 18.14 3.14 8.38
N LYS A 141 18.35 2.69 7.14
CA LYS A 141 19.70 2.62 6.56
C LYS A 141 20.27 4.00 6.27
N TYR A 142 19.46 4.91 5.70
CA TYR A 142 19.92 6.23 5.24
C TYR A 142 19.79 7.34 6.30
N ARG A 143 19.18 7.09 7.47
CA ARG A 143 19.15 8.09 8.57
C ARG A 143 20.54 8.43 9.13
N ASN A 144 21.51 7.51 9.05
CA ASN A 144 22.83 7.64 9.69
C ASN A 144 23.84 8.45 8.88
N GLU A 145 23.57 8.80 7.62
CA GLU A 145 24.47 9.63 6.80
C GLU A 145 24.44 11.12 7.20
N ARG A 146 23.49 11.54 8.06
CA ARG A 146 23.25 12.95 8.42
C ARG A 146 24.06 13.47 9.61
N THR A 147 24.87 12.65 10.28
CA THR A 147 25.65 13.10 11.46
C THR A 147 27.05 13.62 11.15
N SER A 148 27.49 13.64 9.88
CA SER A 148 28.84 14.08 9.49
C SER A 148 29.08 15.61 9.52
N LEU A 149 28.05 16.45 9.71
CA LEU A 149 28.19 17.91 9.58
C LEU A 149 28.40 18.66 10.91
N SER A 150 28.39 18.00 12.07
CA SER A 150 28.68 18.67 13.35
C SER A 150 30.15 18.60 13.80
N GLY A 151 31.00 17.83 13.11
CA GLY A 151 32.41 17.63 13.47
C GLY A 151 33.35 18.79 13.11
N ARG A 152 32.99 19.65 12.15
CA ARG A 152 33.88 20.72 11.62
C ARG A 152 33.79 22.06 12.35
N ALA A 153 32.90 22.20 13.35
CA ALA A 153 32.77 23.44 14.12
C ALA A 153 33.72 23.53 15.33
N ARG A 154 34.43 22.44 15.71
CA ARG A 154 35.33 22.43 16.87
C ARG A 154 36.80 22.74 16.58
N GLU A 155 37.18 22.89 15.31
CA GLU A 155 38.60 23.10 14.94
C GLU A 155 38.97 24.59 14.86
N ASN A 156 38.01 25.47 14.56
CA ASN A 156 38.27 26.91 14.38
C ASN A 156 38.26 27.73 15.68
N THR A 157 37.95 27.15 16.83
CA THR A 157 37.99 27.85 18.13
C THR A 157 39.30 27.65 18.90
N LYS A 158 40.27 26.90 18.36
CA LYS A 158 41.59 26.73 19.00
C LYS A 158 42.71 27.59 18.39
N PHE A 159 42.44 28.37 17.34
CA PHE A 159 43.45 29.16 16.63
C PHE A 159 43.07 30.63 16.42
N GLY A 160 42.07 31.15 17.13
CA GLY A 160 41.65 32.54 17.05
C GLY A 160 41.74 33.25 18.39
N VAL A 161 42.91 33.85 18.64
CA VAL A 161 43.23 34.89 19.65
C VAL A 161 43.14 34.49 21.12
#